data_AF-A0A8C1F3C1-F1
#
_entry.id   AF-A0A8C1F3C1-F1
#
_cell.length_a   1.000
_cell.length_b   1.000
_cell.length_c   1.000
_cell.angle_alpha   90.00
_cell.angle_beta   90.00
_cell.angle_gamma   90.00
#
_symmetry.space_group_name_H-M   'P 1'
#
loop_
_entity.id
_entity.type
_entity.pdbx_description
1 polymer ?
#
loop_
_entity_poly.entity_id
_entity_poly.type
_entity_poly.pdbx_seq_one_letter_code
_entity_poly.pdbx_strand_id
1 'polypeptide(L)'
;MNYGEIAVTTHRVQAGYDTINSTHYIVINGSNSGSSISNLKNSSNVSVSGRWAFRVDGGQQISEVNPTLSSTTVSTVTAQPWTAPEIFYPFGLTVGDKSNPVDDDGSSSVIQLLSPFLFFGRTYQQIYVNNNGYLTFNQASNEYVPYSFPARGSQDIIAGLWTDLDNRLRGVVSYRQYTSGNVLTRATQDINTHFPNLNFSSSWVFVATWDKVAYFSLTNTETSFQVVLISDGNFSFILINYGDIAVTEHQVQAGYDTINSTHYFVIPGSINGSSISNLRNSSNVNVTGRWAFRVDSGQHNISKVIGFRVRLKSLLDLTNSTNTNIVLQQIKQELVKYGLSNSIELKLRKVQRIKP
;
A
#
# COMPACT_ATOMS: atom_id res chain seq x y z
N MET A 1 -10.72 2.93 21.62
CA MET A 1 -10.35 4.36 21.50
C MET A 1 -8.86 4.49 21.74
N ASN A 2 -8.16 5.37 20.99
CA ASN A 2 -6.73 5.65 21.16
C ASN A 2 -6.56 7.15 21.44
N TYR A 3 -5.89 7.50 22.53
CA TYR A 3 -5.63 8.86 22.96
C TYR A 3 -4.12 9.16 22.85
N GLY A 4 -3.76 10.08 21.95
CA GLY A 4 -2.40 10.58 21.76
C GLY A 4 -2.10 11.77 22.67
N GLU A 5 -1.31 12.75 22.19
CA GLU A 5 -1.15 14.01 22.90
C GLU A 5 -2.48 14.76 22.96
N ILE A 6 -2.97 14.99 24.18
CA ILE A 6 -4.16 15.80 24.43
C ILE A 6 -3.71 17.07 25.12
N ALA A 7 -3.94 18.21 24.47
CA ALA A 7 -3.71 19.52 25.07
C ALA A 7 -4.66 19.73 26.26
N VAL A 8 -4.13 20.34 27.33
CA VAL A 8 -4.95 20.80 28.46
C VAL A 8 -5.94 21.84 27.93
N THR A 9 -7.20 21.75 28.33
CA THR A 9 -8.27 22.64 27.89
C THR A 9 -9.05 23.20 29.07
N THR A 10 -9.63 24.38 28.90
CA THR A 10 -10.56 24.99 29.87
C THR A 10 -12.02 24.57 29.63
N HIS A 11 -12.29 23.88 28.51
CA HIS A 11 -13.62 23.41 28.14
C HIS A 11 -13.96 22.08 28.81
N ARG A 12 -15.25 21.85 29.07
CA ARG A 12 -15.73 20.53 29.50
C ARG A 12 -15.49 19.53 28.38
N VAL A 13 -14.72 18.49 28.69
CA VAL A 13 -14.43 17.36 27.81
C VAL A 13 -14.80 16.09 28.54
N GLN A 14 -15.07 15.03 27.81
CA GLN A 14 -15.37 13.72 28.37
C GLN A 14 -14.97 12.65 27.35
N ALA A 15 -14.42 11.55 27.84
CA ALA A 15 -13.99 10.42 27.03
C ALA A 15 -14.81 9.18 27.41
N GLY A 16 -15.37 8.50 26.40
CA GLY A 16 -16.33 7.43 26.61
C GLY A 16 -17.20 7.18 25.39
N TYR A 17 -18.21 6.33 25.56
CA TYR A 17 -19.30 6.19 24.59
C TYR A 17 -20.64 6.35 25.31
N ASP A 18 -21.64 6.82 24.58
CA ASP A 18 -23.03 6.84 25.02
C ASP A 18 -23.91 6.33 23.87
N THR A 19 -24.92 5.53 24.21
CA THR A 19 -25.97 5.10 23.27
C THR A 19 -27.05 6.16 23.18
N ILE A 20 -27.81 6.16 22.08
CA ILE A 20 -28.82 7.19 21.76
C ILE A 20 -29.86 7.41 22.88
N ASN A 21 -30.15 6.38 23.68
CA ASN A 21 -31.13 6.44 24.79
C ASN A 21 -30.47 6.47 26.18
N SER A 22 -29.15 6.65 26.25
CA SER A 22 -28.34 6.63 27.48
C SER A 22 -28.52 5.40 28.37
N THR A 23 -28.97 4.28 27.80
CA THR A 23 -29.13 3.01 28.53
C THR A 23 -27.81 2.27 28.70
N HIS A 24 -26.88 2.47 27.75
CA HIS A 24 -25.52 1.94 27.82
C HIS A 24 -24.54 3.08 27.54
N TYR A 25 -23.75 3.42 28.54
CA TYR A 25 -22.68 4.40 28.41
C TYR A 25 -21.50 3.94 29.25
N ILE A 26 -20.30 4.39 28.88
CA ILE A 26 -19.11 4.30 29.72
C ILE A 26 -18.48 5.69 29.76
N VAL A 27 -18.19 6.16 30.97
CA VAL A 27 -17.35 7.34 31.20
C VAL A 27 -15.99 6.88 31.74
N ILE A 28 -14.91 7.36 31.12
CA ILE A 28 -13.57 7.16 31.65
C ILE A 28 -13.36 8.15 32.80
N ASN A 29 -13.12 7.65 34.02
CA ASN A 29 -12.97 8.52 35.18
C ASN A 29 -11.70 9.41 35.04
N GLY A 30 -11.83 10.70 35.39
CA GLY A 30 -10.80 11.72 35.16
C GLY A 30 -10.83 12.39 33.79
N SER A 31 -11.66 11.90 32.85
CA SER A 31 -11.82 12.57 31.54
C SER A 31 -12.68 13.83 31.57
N ASN A 32 -13.44 14.04 32.66
CA ASN A 32 -14.40 15.14 32.83
C ASN A 32 -13.78 16.48 33.27
N SER A 33 -12.46 16.54 33.46
CA SER A 33 -11.73 17.76 33.79
C SER A 33 -10.64 18.02 32.76
N GLY A 34 -10.58 19.25 32.24
CA GLY A 34 -9.65 19.61 31.17
C GLY A 34 -8.16 19.58 31.56
N SER A 35 -7.84 19.52 32.86
CA SER A 35 -6.47 19.26 33.37
C SER A 35 -6.13 17.76 33.37
N SER A 36 -7.08 16.90 33.75
CA SER A 36 -6.83 15.47 33.93
C SER A 36 -7.05 14.64 32.67
N ILE A 37 -7.74 15.19 31.65
CA ILE A 37 -7.88 14.56 30.32
C ILE A 37 -6.52 14.24 29.68
N SER A 38 -5.51 15.06 29.96
CA SER A 38 -4.13 14.85 29.48
C SER A 38 -3.51 13.54 30.01
N ASN A 39 -4.01 13.00 31.12
CA ASN A 39 -3.57 11.72 31.68
C ASN A 39 -4.14 10.50 30.95
N LEU A 40 -5.10 10.68 30.03
CA LEU A 40 -5.61 9.57 29.22
C LEU A 40 -4.51 8.96 28.37
N LYS A 41 -3.55 9.76 27.89
CA LYS A 41 -2.37 9.29 27.15
C LYS A 41 -1.50 8.32 27.97
N ASN A 42 -1.58 8.41 29.29
CA ASN A 42 -0.78 7.68 30.27
C ASN A 42 -1.59 6.59 31.01
N SER A 43 -2.87 6.40 30.70
CA SER A 43 -3.75 5.44 31.37
C SER A 43 -4.39 4.48 30.37
N SER A 44 -4.83 3.32 30.86
CA SER A 44 -5.37 2.25 30.04
C SER A 44 -6.15 1.24 30.88
N ASN A 45 -7.12 0.55 30.27
CA ASN A 45 -7.73 -0.66 30.80
C ASN A 45 -7.27 -1.96 30.10
N VAL A 46 -6.33 -1.85 29.16
CA VAL A 46 -5.76 -2.97 28.39
C VAL A 46 -4.24 -3.03 28.49
N SER A 47 -3.67 -2.40 29.52
CA SER A 47 -2.23 -2.35 29.78
C SER A 47 -1.40 -1.77 28.63
N VAL A 48 -2.00 -0.89 27.81
CA VAL A 48 -1.33 -0.15 26.74
C VAL A 48 -1.66 1.33 26.90
N SER A 49 -0.66 2.13 27.29
CA SER A 49 -0.80 3.57 27.55
C SER A 49 -1.58 4.29 26.44
N GLY A 50 -2.61 5.06 26.80
CA GLY A 50 -3.43 5.80 25.83
C GLY A 50 -4.51 4.97 25.13
N ARG A 51 -4.48 3.63 25.28
CA ARG A 51 -5.45 2.74 24.64
C ARG A 51 -6.51 2.29 25.63
N TRP A 52 -7.76 2.44 25.20
CA TRP A 52 -8.93 2.01 25.94
C TRP A 52 -9.80 1.13 25.05
N ALA A 53 -10.17 -0.05 25.54
CA ALA A 53 -11.04 -0.98 24.82
C ALA A 53 -12.26 -1.30 25.66
N PHE A 54 -13.45 -1.22 25.06
CA PHE A 54 -14.70 -1.49 25.73
C PHE A 54 -15.49 -2.53 24.95
N ARG A 55 -16.13 -3.42 25.69
CA ARG A 55 -17.03 -4.42 25.12
C ARG A 55 -18.40 -3.76 24.91
N VAL A 56 -18.95 -3.83 23.68
CA VAL A 56 -20.19 -3.13 23.29
C VAL A 56 -21.37 -4.12 23.11
N ASP A 57 -21.12 -5.42 23.19
CA ASP A 57 -22.11 -6.50 23.09
C ASP A 57 -22.65 -6.93 24.47
N GLY A 58 -23.54 -6.10 25.03
CA GLY A 58 -24.70 -6.57 25.81
C GLY A 58 -24.48 -7.22 27.19
N GLY A 59 -23.47 -6.85 27.97
CA GLY A 59 -23.26 -7.39 29.33
C GLY A 59 -22.97 -6.32 30.38
N GLN A 60 -23.92 -6.12 31.30
CA GLN A 60 -23.92 -5.21 32.47
C GLN A 60 -23.70 -3.70 32.21
N GLN A 61 -24.51 -2.89 32.89
CA GLN A 61 -24.34 -1.44 32.97
C GLN A 61 -23.06 -1.13 33.76
N ILE A 62 -22.01 -0.69 33.07
CA ILE A 62 -20.78 -0.20 33.70
C ILE A 62 -20.78 1.32 33.53
N SER A 63 -21.22 2.06 34.54
CA SER A 63 -21.34 3.51 34.46
C SER A 63 -19.97 4.22 34.43
N GLU A 64 -18.97 3.66 35.10
CA GLU A 64 -17.66 4.30 35.26
C GLU A 64 -16.52 3.27 35.36
N VAL A 65 -15.37 3.60 34.76
CA VAL A 65 -14.14 2.79 34.86
C VAL A 65 -13.04 3.66 35.45
N ASN A 66 -12.48 3.23 36.59
CA ASN A 66 -11.37 3.91 37.25
C ASN A 66 -10.03 3.57 36.55
N PRO A 67 -9.17 4.56 36.29
CA PRO A 67 -7.84 4.30 35.75
C PRO A 67 -6.98 3.57 36.79
N THR A 68 -6.43 2.42 36.43
CA THR A 68 -5.37 1.77 37.21
C THR A 68 -4.04 2.43 36.89
N LEU A 69 -3.51 3.20 37.85
CA LEU A 69 -2.12 3.66 37.80
C LEU A 69 -1.22 2.43 38.01
N SER A 70 -0.63 1.93 36.93
CA SER A 70 0.33 0.84 37.02
C SER A 70 1.68 1.39 37.48
N SER A 71 1.95 1.30 38.78
CA SER A 71 3.31 1.52 39.31
C SER A 71 4.14 0.25 39.11
N THR A 72 4.72 0.11 37.93
CA THR A 72 5.69 -0.97 37.67
C THR A 72 7.09 -0.38 37.78
N THR A 73 7.91 -0.96 38.67
CA THR A 73 9.34 -0.66 38.80
C THR A 73 9.99 -0.68 37.42
N VAL A 74 10.69 0.40 37.09
CA VAL A 74 11.33 0.63 35.79
C VAL A 74 12.49 -0.35 35.62
N SER A 75 12.19 -1.54 35.10
CA SER A 75 13.11 -2.17 34.16
C SER A 75 13.08 -1.28 32.93
N THR A 76 14.23 -0.80 32.47
CA THR A 76 14.38 -0.07 31.22
C THR A 76 13.92 -0.96 30.06
N VAL A 77 12.62 -0.97 29.79
CA VAL A 77 12.07 -1.45 28.54
C VAL A 77 12.41 -0.35 27.54
N THR A 78 13.50 -0.54 26.81
CA THR A 78 13.73 0.17 25.54
C THR A 78 12.40 0.16 24.81
N ALA A 79 11.84 1.34 24.53
CA ALA A 79 10.65 1.47 23.70
C ALA A 79 10.83 0.55 22.49
N GLN A 80 9.95 -0.45 22.36
CA GLN A 80 9.99 -1.29 21.17
C GLN A 80 9.76 -0.32 20.01
N PRO A 81 10.72 -0.17 19.07
CA PRO A 81 10.57 0.77 17.97
C PRO A 81 9.25 0.47 17.28
N TRP A 82 8.55 1.50 16.80
CA TRP A 82 7.46 1.28 15.84
C TRP A 82 8.00 0.38 14.74
N THR A 83 7.57 -0.87 14.71
CA THR A 83 7.93 -1.80 13.65
C THR A 83 7.03 -1.46 12.48
N ALA A 84 7.63 -1.07 11.37
CA ALA A 84 7.02 -1.09 10.06
C ALA A 84 6.06 -2.30 9.92
N PRO A 85 4.94 -2.18 9.19
CA PRO A 85 4.11 -3.34 8.86
C PRO A 85 5.00 -4.49 8.37
N GLU A 86 4.80 -5.71 8.87
CA GLU A 86 5.71 -6.86 8.61
C GLU A 86 6.01 -7.07 7.11
N ILE A 87 5.07 -6.68 6.25
CA ILE A 87 5.15 -6.69 4.80
C ILE A 87 6.18 -5.72 4.18
N PHE A 88 6.56 -4.64 4.86
CA PHE A 88 7.50 -3.63 4.36
C PHE A 88 8.93 -4.17 4.40
N TYR A 89 9.69 -3.85 3.36
CA TYR A 89 11.14 -4.02 3.35
C TYR A 89 11.76 -2.99 4.30
N PRO A 90 12.93 -3.27 4.90
CA PRO A 90 13.59 -2.32 5.81
C PRO A 90 13.75 -0.94 5.14
N PHE A 91 13.37 0.12 5.87
CA PHE A 91 13.42 1.49 5.39
C PHE A 91 13.75 2.49 6.51
N GLY A 92 14.07 3.71 6.10
CA GLY A 92 14.37 4.83 6.98
C GLY A 92 15.85 5.05 7.25
N LEU A 93 16.15 6.10 8.00
CA LEU A 93 17.54 6.55 8.24
C LEU A 93 18.38 5.52 8.99
N THR A 94 17.78 4.70 9.85
CA THR A 94 18.49 3.69 10.66
C THR A 94 19.04 2.53 9.82
N VAL A 95 18.47 2.29 8.64
CA VAL A 95 18.99 1.32 7.65
C VAL A 95 19.77 2.01 6.53
N GLY A 96 19.93 3.34 6.63
CA GLY A 96 20.75 4.17 5.75
C GLY A 96 20.06 4.57 4.44
N ASP A 97 18.74 4.68 4.41
CA ASP A 97 18.04 5.20 3.24
C ASP A 97 18.46 6.64 2.93
N LYS A 98 18.45 6.99 1.64
CA LYS A 98 18.53 8.39 1.20
C LYS A 98 17.14 9.00 1.27
N SER A 99 17.01 10.19 1.83
CA SER A 99 15.76 10.94 1.80
C SER A 99 15.61 11.73 0.50
N ASN A 100 14.39 11.78 -0.02
CA ASN A 100 13.99 12.75 -1.02
C ASN A 100 13.96 14.17 -0.42
N PRO A 101 13.93 15.21 -1.27
CA PRO A 101 13.68 16.58 -0.82
C PRO A 101 12.37 16.69 -0.03
N VAL A 102 12.38 17.58 0.95
CA VAL A 102 11.18 18.03 1.67
C VAL A 102 10.56 19.14 0.81
N ASP A 103 9.60 18.75 -0.03
CA ASP A 103 9.02 19.58 -1.09
C ASP A 103 7.65 19.03 -1.51
N ASP A 104 6.76 19.88 -2.00
CA ASP A 104 5.37 19.54 -2.35
C ASP A 104 5.35 18.66 -3.60
N ASP A 105 5.64 19.26 -4.74
CA ASP A 105 5.70 18.60 -6.05
C ASP A 105 7.12 18.17 -6.41
N GLY A 106 7.84 17.72 -5.38
CA GLY A 106 9.26 17.40 -5.45
C GLY A 106 9.55 16.07 -6.13
N SER A 107 10.81 15.90 -6.53
CA SER A 107 11.36 14.63 -6.97
C SER A 107 12.82 14.50 -6.55
N SER A 108 13.32 13.28 -6.50
CA SER A 108 14.75 13.03 -6.30
C SER A 108 15.56 13.63 -7.45
N SER A 109 16.85 13.89 -7.21
CA SER A 109 17.82 13.93 -8.32
C SER A 109 17.85 12.58 -9.04
N VAL A 110 18.46 12.51 -10.23
CA VAL A 110 18.65 11.24 -10.93
C VAL A 110 19.34 10.21 -10.03
N ILE A 111 18.75 9.02 -9.90
CA ILE A 111 19.32 7.92 -9.14
C ILE A 111 19.88 6.91 -10.14
N GLN A 112 21.20 6.78 -10.20
CA GLN A 112 21.85 5.75 -11.02
C GLN A 112 21.62 4.38 -10.38
N LEU A 113 21.11 3.43 -11.17
CA LEU A 113 20.85 2.07 -10.72
C LEU A 113 22.15 1.28 -10.69
N LEU A 114 22.38 0.54 -9.60
CA LEU A 114 23.55 -0.34 -9.45
C LEU A 114 23.45 -1.60 -10.34
N SER A 115 22.24 -1.93 -10.80
CA SER A 115 21.97 -2.94 -11.82
C SER A 115 20.92 -2.39 -12.77
N PRO A 116 21.01 -2.64 -14.09
CA PRO A 116 19.94 -2.28 -15.00
C PRO A 116 18.63 -2.96 -14.61
N PHE A 117 17.51 -2.25 -14.76
CA PHE A 117 16.16 -2.76 -14.51
C PHE A 117 15.41 -2.94 -15.82
N LEU A 118 14.87 -4.14 -16.06
CA LEU A 118 14.12 -4.44 -17.28
C LEU A 118 12.63 -4.21 -17.03
N PHE A 119 12.07 -3.20 -17.70
CA PHE A 119 10.66 -2.84 -17.61
C PHE A 119 10.00 -2.95 -18.98
N PHE A 120 9.22 -4.02 -19.16
CA PHE A 120 8.49 -4.37 -20.38
C PHE A 120 9.31 -4.28 -21.68
N GLY A 121 10.52 -4.85 -21.66
CA GLY A 121 11.44 -4.87 -22.79
C GLY A 121 12.30 -3.62 -22.94
N ARG A 122 12.16 -2.61 -22.06
CA ARG A 122 13.06 -1.47 -21.97
C ARG A 122 13.97 -1.60 -20.76
N THR A 123 15.26 -1.46 -20.98
CA THR A 123 16.25 -1.50 -19.91
C THR A 123 16.56 -0.09 -19.43
N TYR A 124 16.38 0.15 -18.13
CA TYR A 124 16.68 1.42 -17.49
C TYR A 124 17.92 1.31 -16.61
N GLN A 125 18.74 2.36 -16.64
CA GLN A 125 19.95 2.49 -15.81
C GLN A 125 19.81 3.59 -14.75
N GLN A 126 18.66 4.26 -14.73
CA GLN A 126 18.38 5.35 -13.81
C GLN A 126 16.90 5.34 -13.43
N ILE A 127 16.58 5.97 -12.31
CA ILE A 127 15.21 6.15 -11.82
C ILE A 127 15.10 7.48 -11.07
N TYR A 128 13.87 7.95 -10.89
CA TYR A 128 13.51 9.09 -10.06
C TYR A 128 12.38 8.67 -9.11
N VAL A 129 12.48 9.09 -7.85
CA VAL A 129 11.42 8.91 -6.85
C VAL A 129 10.68 10.23 -6.74
N ASN A 130 9.38 10.24 -7.01
CA ASN A 130 8.56 11.44 -6.92
C ASN A 130 7.86 11.54 -5.55
N ASN A 131 7.74 12.75 -4.99
CA ASN A 131 7.09 12.95 -3.69
C ASN A 131 5.61 12.58 -3.73
N ASN A 132 4.94 12.77 -4.87
CA ASN A 132 3.55 12.43 -5.16
C ASN A 132 3.30 10.93 -5.44
N GLY A 133 4.21 10.03 -5.07
CA GLY A 133 3.88 8.60 -4.90
C GLY A 133 4.12 7.68 -6.09
N TYR A 134 4.95 8.10 -7.04
CA TYR A 134 5.30 7.33 -8.23
C TYR A 134 6.80 7.40 -8.58
N LEU A 135 7.21 6.50 -9.46
CA LEU A 135 8.55 6.41 -10.02
C LEU A 135 8.51 6.68 -11.51
N THR A 136 9.53 7.36 -12.01
CA THR A 136 9.78 7.58 -13.43
C THR A 136 11.22 7.21 -13.77
N PHE A 137 11.51 6.95 -15.05
CA PHE A 137 12.85 6.54 -15.46
C PHE A 137 13.61 7.61 -16.26
N ASN A 138 12.92 8.44 -17.04
CA ASN A 138 13.59 9.33 -17.99
C ASN A 138 13.96 10.67 -17.35
N GLN A 139 13.06 11.24 -16.55
CA GLN A 139 13.20 12.57 -15.96
C GLN A 139 12.42 12.69 -14.66
N ALA A 140 12.85 13.61 -13.80
CA ALA A 140 12.05 14.10 -12.69
C ALA A 140 10.72 14.68 -13.19
N SER A 141 9.72 14.66 -12.31
CA SER A 141 8.38 15.17 -12.58
C SER A 141 7.91 15.99 -11.39
N ASN A 142 6.97 16.90 -11.62
CA ASN A 142 6.26 17.67 -10.59
C ASN A 142 4.73 17.45 -10.68
N GLU A 143 4.28 16.45 -11.44
CA GLU A 143 2.86 16.18 -11.60
C GLU A 143 2.28 15.56 -10.32
N TYR A 144 1.24 16.19 -9.75
CA TYR A 144 0.54 15.74 -8.55
C TYR A 144 -0.85 15.16 -8.84
N VAL A 145 -1.47 15.59 -9.94
CA VAL A 145 -2.76 15.05 -10.39
C VAL A 145 -2.54 13.83 -11.27
N PRO A 146 -2.99 12.63 -10.87
CA PRO A 146 -2.84 11.44 -11.69
C PRO A 146 -3.72 11.50 -12.95
N TYR A 147 -3.14 11.09 -14.08
CA TYR A 147 -3.91 10.67 -15.25
C TYR A 147 -4.38 9.21 -15.10
N SER A 148 -5.50 8.86 -15.74
CA SER A 148 -6.01 7.49 -15.74
C SER A 148 -5.17 6.57 -16.62
N PHE A 149 -4.81 5.38 -16.13
CA PHE A 149 -4.22 4.36 -16.98
C PHE A 149 -5.32 3.56 -17.72
N PRO A 150 -5.17 3.26 -19.02
CA PRO A 150 -4.03 3.60 -19.88
C PRO A 150 -4.05 5.07 -20.31
N ALA A 151 -2.92 5.75 -20.10
CA ALA A 151 -2.72 7.15 -20.42
C ALA A 151 -2.33 7.38 -21.89
N ARG A 152 -1.79 6.36 -22.55
CA ARG A 152 -1.17 6.44 -23.88
C ARG A 152 -0.10 7.55 -23.95
N GLY A 153 0.60 7.77 -22.84
CA GLY A 153 1.61 8.80 -22.69
C GLY A 153 2.97 8.43 -23.28
N SER A 154 3.93 9.34 -23.15
CA SER A 154 5.30 9.21 -23.64
C SER A 154 6.30 8.81 -22.54
N GLN A 155 5.83 8.35 -21.38
CA GLN A 155 6.66 8.02 -20.23
C GLN A 155 6.26 6.67 -19.61
N ASP A 156 7.26 5.89 -19.21
CA ASP A 156 7.08 4.71 -18.36
C ASP A 156 6.98 5.16 -16.88
N ILE A 157 5.93 4.72 -16.19
CA ILE A 157 5.60 5.12 -14.82
C ILE A 157 5.22 3.91 -13.96
N ILE A 158 5.67 3.91 -12.70
CA ILE A 158 5.20 2.99 -11.65
C ILE A 158 4.58 3.82 -10.54
N ALA A 159 3.27 3.75 -10.38
CA ALA A 159 2.53 4.49 -9.37
C ALA A 159 2.26 3.58 -8.16
N GLY A 160 2.98 3.80 -7.06
CA GLY A 160 2.70 3.12 -5.79
C GLY A 160 1.36 3.57 -5.22
N LEU A 161 1.19 4.89 -5.15
CA LEU A 161 -0.07 5.59 -4.89
C LEU A 161 0.10 7.03 -5.39
N TRP A 162 -0.16 7.26 -6.67
CA TRP A 162 -0.03 8.59 -7.25
C TRP A 162 -1.20 9.47 -6.86
N THR A 163 -0.91 10.51 -6.09
CA THR A 163 -1.85 11.54 -5.66
C THR A 163 -1.06 12.74 -5.11
N ASP A 164 -1.77 13.81 -4.77
CA ASP A 164 -1.20 15.06 -4.27
C ASP A 164 -0.78 14.90 -2.79
N LEU A 165 0.49 14.51 -2.60
CA LEU A 165 1.17 14.23 -1.33
C LEU A 165 2.15 15.35 -1.00
N ASP A 166 2.16 15.77 0.27
CA ASP A 166 3.01 16.86 0.75
C ASP A 166 3.82 16.41 1.97
N ASN A 167 5.14 16.28 1.78
CA ASN A 167 6.05 15.90 2.86
C ASN A 167 6.68 17.08 3.60
N ARG A 168 6.30 18.34 3.31
CA ARG A 168 6.87 19.54 3.95
C ARG A 168 6.58 19.63 5.44
N LEU A 169 5.43 19.10 5.86
CA LEU A 169 4.97 19.17 7.24
C LEU A 169 4.98 17.81 7.94
N ARG A 170 4.84 16.70 7.20
CA ARG A 170 4.69 15.37 7.79
C ARG A 170 5.12 14.27 6.82
N GLY A 171 5.77 13.26 7.39
CA GLY A 171 6.21 12.07 6.69
C GLY A 171 7.54 12.24 5.97
N VAL A 172 8.06 11.12 5.46
CA VAL A 172 9.35 11.08 4.79
C VAL A 172 9.23 10.21 3.55
N VAL A 173 9.78 10.71 2.44
CA VAL A 173 9.99 9.93 1.23
C VAL A 173 11.45 9.52 1.20
N SER A 174 11.73 8.23 1.09
CA SER A 174 13.10 7.70 1.18
C SER A 174 13.30 6.48 0.28
N TYR A 175 14.55 6.23 -0.09
CA TYR A 175 14.88 5.11 -0.97
C TYR A 175 16.27 4.54 -0.73
N ARG A 176 16.46 3.27 -1.13
CA ARG A 176 17.75 2.57 -1.04
C ARG A 176 17.87 1.43 -2.05
N GLN A 177 19.10 1.16 -2.45
CA GLN A 177 19.47 0.01 -3.28
C GLN A 177 20.27 -1.01 -2.47
N TYR A 178 20.06 -2.28 -2.79
CA TYR A 178 20.73 -3.42 -2.17
C TYR A 178 21.26 -4.34 -3.27
N THR A 179 22.51 -4.77 -3.12
CA THR A 179 23.17 -5.80 -3.95
C THR A 179 23.70 -6.96 -3.11
N SER A 180 23.43 -6.96 -1.79
CA SER A 180 23.85 -7.99 -0.85
C SER A 180 22.99 -7.96 0.42
N GLY A 181 23.11 -9.00 1.24
CA GLY A 181 22.48 -9.09 2.56
C GLY A 181 21.04 -9.62 2.57
N ASN A 182 20.43 -9.62 3.76
CA ASN A 182 19.14 -10.30 4.01
C ASN A 182 17.97 -9.77 3.17
N VAL A 183 18.07 -8.54 2.64
CA VAL A 183 17.07 -7.96 1.75
C VAL A 183 16.97 -8.77 0.45
N LEU A 184 18.09 -9.21 -0.14
CA LEU A 184 18.08 -10.05 -1.34
C LEU A 184 17.53 -11.45 -1.05
N THR A 185 17.85 -12.01 0.12
CA THR A 185 17.31 -13.30 0.57
C THR A 185 15.80 -13.24 0.69
N ARG A 186 15.27 -12.19 1.33
CA ARG A 186 13.82 -11.95 1.44
C ARG A 186 13.17 -11.75 0.08
N ALA A 187 13.75 -10.93 -0.79
CA ALA A 187 13.27 -10.71 -2.16
C ALA A 187 13.20 -12.01 -2.96
N THR A 188 14.24 -12.84 -2.85
CA THR A 188 14.27 -14.16 -3.48
C THR A 188 13.15 -15.05 -2.98
N GLN A 189 12.94 -15.10 -1.67
CA GLN A 189 11.87 -15.91 -1.07
C GLN A 189 10.47 -15.41 -1.47
N ASP A 190 10.25 -14.10 -1.43
CA ASP A 190 8.98 -13.47 -1.82
C ASP A 190 8.64 -13.79 -3.28
N ILE A 191 9.57 -13.58 -4.21
CA ILE A 191 9.36 -13.86 -5.63
C ILE A 191 9.13 -15.35 -5.89
N ASN A 192 9.95 -16.23 -5.32
CA ASN A 192 9.79 -17.68 -5.52
C ASN A 192 8.48 -18.22 -4.91
N THR A 193 7.96 -17.58 -3.86
CA THR A 193 6.66 -17.91 -3.29
C THR A 193 5.52 -17.49 -4.23
N HIS A 194 5.62 -16.31 -4.84
CA HIS A 194 4.56 -15.75 -5.69
C HIS A 194 4.58 -16.27 -7.14
N PHE A 195 5.74 -16.71 -7.62
CA PHE A 195 5.97 -17.18 -8.98
C PHE A 195 6.69 -18.54 -8.98
N PRO A 196 6.04 -19.63 -8.52
CA PRO A 196 6.67 -20.90 -8.10
C PRO A 196 7.27 -21.78 -9.21
N ASN A 197 7.58 -21.23 -10.39
CA ASN A 197 8.20 -21.97 -11.51
C ASN A 197 9.39 -21.21 -12.12
N LEU A 198 9.86 -20.17 -11.43
CA LEU A 198 11.03 -19.42 -11.83
C LEU A 198 12.21 -19.88 -10.97
N ASN A 199 13.34 -20.21 -11.60
CA ASN A 199 14.60 -20.38 -10.88
C ASN A 199 15.20 -19.00 -10.59
N PHE A 200 14.53 -18.24 -9.71
CA PHE A 200 14.89 -16.84 -9.44
C PHE A 200 15.77 -16.72 -8.19
N SER A 201 16.79 -15.87 -8.29
CA SER A 201 17.66 -15.47 -7.18
C SER A 201 18.02 -13.99 -7.32
N SER A 202 17.51 -13.15 -6.43
CA SER A 202 17.68 -11.69 -6.53
C SER A 202 19.15 -11.32 -6.38
N SER A 203 19.66 -10.53 -7.34
CA SER A 203 20.98 -9.90 -7.29
C SER A 203 20.90 -8.40 -7.00
N TRP A 204 19.71 -7.81 -7.15
CA TRP A 204 19.47 -6.39 -6.92
C TRP A 204 18.05 -6.11 -6.43
N VAL A 205 17.94 -5.19 -5.45
CA VAL A 205 16.67 -4.69 -4.92
C VAL A 205 16.75 -3.17 -4.76
N PHE A 206 15.72 -2.45 -5.22
CA PHE A 206 15.49 -1.04 -4.92
C PHE A 206 14.21 -0.90 -4.11
N VAL A 207 14.26 -0.18 -2.99
CA VAL A 207 13.11 0.11 -2.14
C VAL A 207 12.90 1.62 -2.14
N ALA A 208 11.70 2.08 -2.50
CA ALA A 208 11.23 3.44 -2.23
C ALA A 208 10.04 3.38 -1.27
N THR A 209 10.06 4.23 -0.25
CA THR A 209 9.08 4.28 0.83
C THR A 209 8.55 5.70 0.97
N TRP A 210 7.23 5.83 0.99
CA TRP A 210 6.52 7.00 1.49
C TRP A 210 6.04 6.60 2.88
N ASP A 211 6.66 7.15 3.92
CA ASP A 211 6.38 6.84 5.31
C ASP A 211 5.59 7.97 5.95
N LYS A 212 4.33 7.70 6.32
CA LYS A 212 3.41 8.65 6.97
C LYS A 212 3.32 10.01 6.26
N VAL A 213 3.37 10.03 4.94
CA VAL A 213 3.27 11.28 4.17
C VAL A 213 1.82 11.77 4.21
N ALA A 214 1.62 13.07 4.41
CA ALA A 214 0.30 13.69 4.39
C ALA A 214 -0.11 14.06 2.96
N TYR A 215 -1.40 14.29 2.72
CA TYR A 215 -1.85 14.94 1.48
C TYR A 215 -1.69 16.46 1.56
N PHE A 216 -1.50 17.11 0.41
CA PHE A 216 -1.52 18.56 0.30
C PHE A 216 -2.79 19.13 0.94
N SER A 217 -2.66 20.19 1.74
CA SER A 217 -3.75 20.82 2.51
C SER A 217 -4.48 19.92 3.52
N LEU A 218 -4.13 18.64 3.69
CA LEU A 218 -4.69 17.71 4.68
C LEU A 218 -3.61 17.20 5.63
N THR A 219 -2.96 18.14 6.32
CA THR A 219 -1.70 17.89 7.04
C THR A 219 -1.81 16.81 8.11
N ASN A 220 -2.98 16.60 8.72
CA ASN A 220 -3.22 15.58 9.77
C ASN A 220 -3.36 14.15 9.25
N THR A 221 -3.22 13.91 7.95
CA THR A 221 -3.29 12.58 7.35
C THR A 221 -1.94 11.87 7.41
N GLU A 222 -1.97 10.54 7.43
CA GLU A 222 -0.78 9.69 7.34
C GLU A 222 -1.04 8.60 6.32
N THR A 223 -0.17 8.52 5.32
CA THR A 223 -0.22 7.50 4.28
C THR A 223 1.14 6.85 4.12
N SER A 224 1.17 5.51 4.24
CA SER A 224 2.39 4.71 4.18
C SER A 224 2.32 3.62 3.13
N PHE A 225 3.27 3.58 2.20
CA PHE A 225 3.40 2.53 1.18
C PHE A 225 4.84 2.42 0.67
N GLN A 226 5.12 1.30 0.00
CA GLN A 226 6.41 1.04 -0.66
C GLN A 226 6.24 0.59 -2.09
N VAL A 227 7.19 0.97 -2.93
CA VAL A 227 7.46 0.34 -4.23
C VAL A 227 8.84 -0.33 -4.14
N VAL A 228 8.89 -1.62 -4.43
CA VAL A 228 10.10 -2.43 -4.40
C VAL A 228 10.36 -3.01 -5.79
N LEU A 229 11.49 -2.65 -6.40
CA LEU A 229 11.94 -3.24 -7.65
C LEU A 229 12.95 -4.34 -7.33
N ILE A 230 12.75 -5.52 -7.92
CA ILE A 230 13.54 -6.72 -7.63
C ILE A 230 14.02 -7.30 -8.96
N SER A 231 15.31 -7.59 -9.08
CA SER A 231 15.88 -8.22 -10.28
C SER A 231 17.00 -9.20 -9.96
N ASP A 232 17.23 -10.12 -10.88
CA ASP A 232 18.43 -10.98 -10.97
C ASP A 232 19.30 -10.64 -12.20
N GLY A 233 18.93 -9.61 -12.97
CA GLY A 233 19.52 -9.23 -14.24
C GLY A 233 18.75 -9.73 -15.48
N ASN A 234 17.94 -10.77 -15.35
CA ASN A 234 17.10 -11.33 -16.43
C ASN A 234 15.61 -11.13 -16.15
N PHE A 235 15.17 -11.50 -14.95
CA PHE A 235 13.81 -11.28 -14.48
C PHE A 235 13.74 -9.98 -13.69
N SER A 236 12.58 -9.35 -13.75
CA SER A 236 12.34 -8.06 -13.11
C SER A 236 10.92 -8.05 -12.56
N PHE A 237 10.78 -7.60 -11.32
CA PHE A 237 9.52 -7.59 -10.60
C PHE A 237 9.30 -6.27 -9.90
N ILE A 238 8.03 -5.93 -9.73
CA ILE A 238 7.57 -4.82 -8.89
C ILE A 238 6.76 -5.43 -7.75
N LEU A 239 7.10 -5.09 -6.51
CA LEU A 239 6.19 -5.23 -5.39
C LEU A 239 5.68 -3.85 -4.98
N ILE A 240 4.39 -3.74 -4.69
CA ILE A 240 3.80 -2.58 -4.03
C ILE A 240 3.22 -3.05 -2.71
N ASN A 241 3.70 -2.50 -1.60
CA ASN A 241 3.25 -2.85 -0.25
C ASN A 241 2.50 -1.66 0.36
N TYR A 242 1.31 -1.91 0.88
CA TYR A 242 0.46 -0.91 1.49
C TYR A 242 0.41 -1.07 3.01
N GLY A 243 0.71 0.01 3.71
CA GLY A 243 0.52 0.15 5.15
C GLY A 243 -0.81 0.82 5.45
N ASP A 244 -0.87 1.64 6.50
CA ASP A 244 -2.05 2.48 6.72
C ASP A 244 -2.08 3.63 5.71
N ILE A 245 -3.24 3.83 5.08
CA ILE A 245 -3.47 4.87 4.07
C ILE A 245 -4.71 5.65 4.49
N ALA A 246 -4.54 6.95 4.74
CA ALA A 246 -5.65 7.85 5.03
C ALA A 246 -6.52 8.05 3.78
N VAL A 247 -7.84 8.16 3.95
CA VAL A 247 -8.75 8.51 2.83
C VAL A 247 -8.55 9.97 2.40
N THR A 248 -8.88 10.27 1.15
CA THR A 248 -8.77 11.62 0.57
C THR A 248 -9.84 11.88 -0.49
N GLU A 249 -10.13 13.14 -0.78
CA GLU A 249 -10.93 13.56 -1.92
C GLU A 249 -10.08 13.79 -3.18
N HIS A 250 -8.74 13.76 -3.04
CA HIS A 250 -7.82 13.89 -4.17
C HIS A 250 -7.97 12.73 -5.16
N GLN A 251 -7.67 13.01 -6.42
CA GLN A 251 -7.56 11.96 -7.43
C GLN A 251 -6.38 11.06 -7.09
N VAL A 252 -6.57 9.76 -7.29
CA VAL A 252 -5.63 8.70 -6.91
C VAL A 252 -5.46 7.72 -8.05
N GLN A 253 -4.27 7.17 -8.22
CA GLN A 253 -3.97 6.12 -9.19
C GLN A 253 -2.86 5.21 -8.66
N ALA A 254 -3.05 3.90 -8.70
CA ALA A 254 -1.96 2.95 -8.42
C ALA A 254 -1.85 1.85 -9.48
N GLY A 255 -0.63 1.37 -9.67
CA GLY A 255 -0.26 0.38 -10.67
C GLY A 255 0.92 0.84 -11.53
N TYR A 256 0.86 0.60 -12.83
CA TYR A 256 1.91 1.04 -13.75
C TYR A 256 1.34 1.30 -15.15
N ASP A 257 2.05 2.10 -15.94
CA ASP A 257 1.75 2.33 -17.34
C ASP A 257 3.04 2.53 -18.12
N THR A 258 3.05 2.07 -19.36
CA THR A 258 4.21 2.19 -20.25
C THR A 258 3.94 3.23 -21.33
N ILE A 259 4.99 3.67 -22.01
CA ILE A 259 4.93 4.49 -23.22
C ILE A 259 3.94 3.83 -24.20
N ASN A 260 3.00 4.64 -24.70
CA ASN A 260 1.86 4.25 -25.54
C ASN A 260 0.91 3.21 -24.90
N SER A 261 1.02 2.98 -23.60
CA SER A 261 0.29 1.98 -22.82
C SER A 261 0.31 0.58 -23.42
N THR A 262 1.46 0.18 -23.97
CA THR A 262 1.65 -1.18 -24.51
C THR A 262 1.43 -2.26 -23.44
N HIS A 263 1.78 -1.93 -22.20
CA HIS A 263 1.51 -2.65 -20.96
C HIS A 263 1.06 -1.65 -19.90
N TYR A 264 0.05 -1.99 -19.12
CA TYR A 264 -0.41 -1.18 -17.99
C TYR A 264 -1.13 -2.04 -16.96
N PHE A 265 -1.29 -1.57 -15.74
CA PHE A 265 -2.17 -2.20 -14.77
C PHE A 265 -2.73 -1.14 -13.85
N VAL A 266 -4.02 -1.23 -13.54
CA VAL A 266 -4.69 -0.41 -12.53
C VAL A 266 -5.03 -1.31 -11.36
N ILE A 267 -4.53 -0.99 -10.17
CA ILE A 267 -4.88 -1.73 -8.97
C ILE A 267 -6.38 -1.49 -8.67
N PRO A 268 -7.22 -2.55 -8.58
CA PRO A 268 -8.63 -2.39 -8.26
C PRO A 268 -8.84 -1.64 -6.95
N GLY A 269 -9.74 -0.65 -6.96
CA GLY A 269 -10.01 0.22 -5.81
C GLY A 269 -8.99 1.36 -5.61
N SER A 270 -8.00 1.51 -6.49
CA SER A 270 -6.99 2.57 -6.38
C SER A 270 -7.35 3.90 -7.06
N ILE A 271 -8.54 4.01 -7.66
CA ILE A 271 -8.99 5.19 -8.45
C ILE A 271 -10.00 6.08 -7.71
N ASN A 272 -10.30 5.78 -6.44
CA ASN A 272 -11.23 6.54 -5.62
C ASN A 272 -10.68 6.71 -4.19
N GLY A 273 -10.29 7.94 -3.86
CA GLY A 273 -9.65 8.31 -2.59
C GLY A 273 -10.47 8.00 -1.34
N SER A 274 -11.79 7.87 -1.44
CA SER A 274 -12.65 7.44 -0.32
C SER A 274 -12.53 5.95 -0.01
N SER A 275 -11.95 5.15 -0.92
CA SER A 275 -11.85 3.69 -0.81
C SER A 275 -10.42 3.15 -0.78
N ILE A 276 -9.40 4.00 -0.99
CA ILE A 276 -7.99 3.56 -1.07
C ILE A 276 -7.44 2.99 0.24
N SER A 277 -8.08 3.26 1.37
CA SER A 277 -7.72 2.64 2.65
C SER A 277 -7.88 1.12 2.62
N ASN A 278 -8.67 0.58 1.68
CA ASN A 278 -8.80 -0.86 1.45
C ASN A 278 -7.57 -1.49 0.79
N LEU A 279 -6.65 -0.71 0.22
CA LEU A 279 -5.44 -1.24 -0.42
C LEU A 279 -4.55 -2.00 0.56
N ARG A 280 -4.54 -1.60 1.84
CA ARG A 280 -3.86 -2.34 2.92
C ARG A 280 -4.39 -3.77 3.12
N ASN A 281 -5.61 -4.03 2.67
CA ASN A 281 -6.27 -5.34 2.76
C ASN A 281 -6.35 -6.06 1.40
N SER A 282 -5.94 -5.41 0.31
CA SER A 282 -6.02 -5.98 -1.03
C SER A 282 -4.72 -6.70 -1.39
N SER A 283 -4.82 -7.67 -2.29
CA SER A 283 -3.66 -8.39 -2.78
C SER A 283 -3.98 -9.09 -4.08
N ASN A 284 -2.95 -9.27 -4.91
CA ASN A 284 -3.00 -10.25 -5.98
C ASN A 284 -2.23 -11.54 -5.64
N VAL A 285 -1.31 -11.55 -4.68
CA VAL A 285 -0.47 -12.71 -4.35
C VAL A 285 -0.89 -13.41 -3.05
N ASN A 286 -2.10 -13.14 -2.56
CA ASN A 286 -2.62 -13.68 -1.31
C ASN A 286 -1.74 -13.33 -0.09
N VAL A 287 -1.10 -12.16 -0.14
CA VAL A 287 -0.40 -11.54 1.00
C VAL A 287 -1.04 -10.17 1.22
N THR A 288 -1.78 -10.03 2.32
CA THR A 288 -2.54 -8.83 2.66
C THR A 288 -1.70 -7.56 2.50
N GLY A 289 -2.16 -6.63 1.66
CA GLY A 289 -1.47 -5.37 1.38
C GLY A 289 -0.37 -5.45 0.33
N ARG A 290 -0.12 -6.63 -0.27
CA ARG A 290 0.92 -6.82 -1.30
C ARG A 290 0.34 -6.99 -2.69
N TRP A 291 0.88 -6.22 -3.62
CA TRP A 291 0.76 -6.45 -5.05
C TRP A 291 2.11 -6.82 -5.63
N ALA A 292 2.17 -7.85 -6.46
CA ALA A 292 3.39 -8.28 -7.15
C ALA A 292 3.15 -8.41 -8.66
N PHE A 293 4.09 -7.93 -9.46
CA PHE A 293 4.02 -7.98 -10.92
C PHE A 293 5.36 -8.44 -11.49
N ARG A 294 5.31 -9.34 -12.46
CA ARG A 294 6.46 -9.67 -13.30
C ARG A 294 6.47 -8.72 -14.51
N VAL A 295 7.60 -8.06 -14.74
CA VAL A 295 7.72 -6.94 -15.70
C VAL A 295 8.91 -7.05 -16.66
N ASP A 296 9.60 -8.19 -16.71
CA ASP A 296 10.70 -8.42 -17.66
C ASP A 296 10.26 -8.70 -19.11
N SER A 297 8.99 -9.04 -19.34
CA SER A 297 8.51 -9.44 -20.67
C SER A 297 8.41 -8.24 -21.61
N GLY A 298 9.20 -8.23 -22.69
CA GLY A 298 9.00 -7.28 -23.80
C GLY A 298 7.79 -7.61 -24.67
N GLN A 299 7.50 -6.76 -25.66
CA GLN A 299 6.62 -7.13 -26.78
C GLN A 299 7.29 -8.26 -27.59
N HIS A 300 7.19 -9.49 -27.10
CA HIS A 300 7.35 -10.64 -27.96
C HIS A 300 6.07 -10.75 -28.77
N ASN A 301 6.17 -10.45 -30.07
CA ASN A 301 5.17 -10.83 -31.07
C ASN A 301 5.08 -12.36 -31.13
N ILE A 302 4.50 -12.96 -30.10
CA ILE A 302 4.14 -14.36 -30.13
C ILE A 302 2.67 -14.37 -30.54
N SER A 303 2.43 -14.50 -31.84
CA SER A 303 1.12 -14.93 -32.37
C SER A 303 0.88 -16.40 -32.02
N LYS A 304 1.03 -16.79 -30.74
CA LYS A 304 0.60 -18.09 -30.23
C LYS A 304 -0.79 -17.91 -29.65
N VAL A 305 -1.78 -18.47 -30.36
CA VAL A 305 -3.08 -18.74 -29.75
C VAL A 305 -2.90 -19.90 -28.80
N ILE A 306 -2.94 -19.62 -27.49
CA ILE A 306 -2.94 -20.65 -26.45
C ILE A 306 -4.39 -20.88 -26.03
N GLY A 307 -4.87 -22.10 -26.20
CA GLY A 307 -6.17 -22.53 -25.66
C GLY A 307 -5.99 -23.05 -24.25
N PHE A 308 -6.78 -22.55 -23.30
CA PHE A 308 -6.87 -23.09 -21.95
C PHE A 308 -8.34 -23.23 -21.54
N ARG A 309 -8.64 -24.23 -20.70
CA ARG A 309 -9.99 -24.49 -20.19
C ARG A 309 -10.03 -24.14 -18.71
N VAL A 310 -10.94 -23.25 -18.33
CA VAL A 310 -11.13 -22.84 -16.93
C VAL A 310 -12.46 -23.40 -16.43
N ARG A 311 -12.49 -23.92 -15.21
CA ARG A 311 -13.71 -24.29 -14.49
C ARG A 311 -13.95 -23.24 -13.41
N LEU A 312 -15.05 -22.51 -13.52
CA LEU A 312 -15.41 -21.43 -12.59
C LEU A 312 -16.68 -21.80 -11.82
N LYS A 313 -16.74 -21.40 -10.55
CA LYS A 313 -17.97 -21.35 -9.77
C LYS A 313 -18.44 -19.90 -9.75
N SER A 314 -19.66 -19.63 -10.19
CA SER A 314 -20.23 -18.29 -10.30
C SER A 314 -21.67 -18.32 -9.83
N LEU A 315 -22.09 -17.28 -9.12
CA LEU A 315 -23.51 -17.03 -8.78
C LEU A 315 -24.28 -16.43 -9.98
N LEU A 316 -23.56 -15.86 -10.94
CA LEU A 316 -24.09 -15.31 -12.18
C LEU A 316 -24.16 -16.39 -13.27
N ASP A 317 -25.21 -16.35 -14.09
CA ASP A 317 -25.32 -17.19 -15.28
C ASP A 317 -24.33 -16.71 -16.36
N LEU A 318 -23.27 -17.51 -16.56
CA LEU A 318 -22.21 -17.24 -17.54
C LEU A 318 -22.59 -17.68 -18.96
N THR A 319 -23.83 -18.13 -19.22
CA THR A 319 -24.35 -18.22 -20.58
C THR A 319 -24.83 -16.85 -21.10
N ASN A 320 -25.03 -15.88 -20.21
CA ASN A 320 -25.30 -14.49 -20.55
C ASN A 320 -24.00 -13.77 -20.96
N SER A 321 -24.02 -13.09 -22.11
CA SER A 321 -22.86 -12.41 -22.68
C SER A 321 -22.31 -11.27 -21.80
N THR A 322 -23.17 -10.53 -21.11
CA THR A 322 -22.75 -9.43 -20.21
C THR A 322 -21.93 -9.97 -19.03
N ASN A 323 -22.42 -11.01 -18.36
CA ASN A 323 -21.72 -11.65 -17.25
C ASN A 323 -20.40 -12.29 -17.71
N THR A 324 -20.42 -12.89 -18.91
CA THR A 324 -19.23 -13.50 -19.52
C THR A 324 -18.13 -12.48 -19.80
N ASN A 325 -18.50 -11.31 -20.34
CA ASN A 325 -17.54 -10.24 -20.61
C ASN A 325 -16.87 -9.75 -19.32
N ILE A 326 -17.61 -9.62 -18.22
CA ILE A 326 -17.05 -9.26 -16.91
C ILE A 326 -16.00 -10.29 -16.47
N VAL A 327 -16.33 -11.58 -16.55
CA VAL A 327 -15.40 -12.67 -16.19
C VAL A 327 -14.18 -12.70 -17.11
N LEU A 328 -14.33 -12.50 -18.42
CA LEU A 328 -13.20 -12.45 -19.34
C LEU A 328 -12.27 -11.27 -19.02
N GLN A 329 -12.81 -10.11 -18.64
CA GLN A 329 -11.99 -8.97 -18.21
C GLN A 329 -11.21 -9.29 -16.93
N GLN A 330 -11.84 -9.96 -15.95
CA GLN A 330 -11.16 -10.41 -14.74
C GLN A 330 -10.05 -11.43 -15.04
N ILE A 331 -10.32 -12.42 -15.89
CA ILE A 331 -9.30 -13.39 -16.33
C ILE A 331 -8.16 -12.67 -17.06
N LYS A 332 -8.47 -11.70 -17.92
CA LYS A 332 -7.45 -10.91 -18.62
C LYS A 332 -6.57 -10.17 -17.63
N GLN A 333 -7.15 -9.49 -16.65
CA GLN A 333 -6.39 -8.80 -15.60
C GLN A 333 -5.52 -9.77 -14.79
N GLU A 334 -6.04 -10.96 -14.48
CA GLU A 334 -5.30 -12.00 -13.77
C GLU A 334 -4.11 -12.51 -14.60
N LEU A 335 -4.30 -12.73 -15.90
CA LEU A 335 -3.24 -13.13 -16.82
C LEU A 335 -2.17 -12.05 -16.98
N VAL A 336 -2.59 -10.79 -17.09
CA VAL A 336 -1.71 -9.62 -17.17
C VAL A 336 -0.84 -9.52 -15.91
N LYS A 337 -1.44 -9.75 -14.75
CA LYS A 337 -0.71 -9.83 -13.47
C LYS A 337 0.45 -10.83 -13.53
N TYR A 338 0.31 -11.95 -14.24
CA TYR A 338 1.37 -12.96 -14.41
C TYR A 338 2.31 -12.67 -15.59
N GLY A 339 2.33 -11.44 -16.10
CA GLY A 339 3.29 -10.98 -17.11
C GLY A 339 2.84 -11.15 -18.55
N LEU A 340 1.55 -11.39 -18.81
CA LEU A 340 1.02 -11.31 -20.17
C LEU A 340 0.72 -9.85 -20.58
N SER A 341 0.89 -9.55 -21.86
CA SER A 341 0.60 -8.22 -22.41
C SER A 341 -0.88 -7.85 -22.27
N ASN A 342 -1.19 -6.56 -22.06
CA ASN A 342 -2.56 -6.06 -22.13
C ASN A 342 -3.17 -6.12 -23.54
N SER A 343 -2.33 -6.29 -24.56
CA SER A 343 -2.80 -6.50 -25.93
C SER A 343 -3.37 -7.91 -26.16
N ILE A 344 -3.32 -8.82 -25.19
CA ILE A 344 -3.94 -10.13 -25.36
C ILE A 344 -5.45 -10.01 -25.60
N GLU A 345 -5.93 -10.72 -26.61
CA GLU A 345 -7.35 -10.93 -26.87
C GLU A 345 -7.78 -12.28 -26.29
N LEU A 346 -8.69 -12.26 -25.32
CA LEU A 346 -9.36 -13.48 -24.88
C LEU A 346 -10.60 -13.71 -25.74
N LYS A 347 -10.57 -14.79 -26.53
CA LYS A 347 -11.73 -15.24 -27.31
C LYS A 347 -12.34 -16.46 -26.64
N LEU A 348 -13.54 -16.28 -26.10
CA LEU A 348 -14.32 -17.38 -25.57
C LEU A 348 -14.77 -18.30 -26.70
N ARG A 349 -14.33 -19.57 -26.66
CA ARG A 349 -14.77 -20.57 -27.65
C ARG A 349 -16.08 -21.25 -27.28
N LYS A 350 -16.26 -21.61 -26.00
CA LYS A 350 -17.42 -22.35 -25.52
C LYS A 350 -17.62 -22.13 -24.03
N VAL A 351 -18.87 -21.90 -23.64
CA VAL A 351 -19.32 -22.00 -22.24
C VAL A 351 -20.18 -23.25 -22.13
N GLN A 352 -19.93 -24.02 -21.07
CA GLN A 352 -20.76 -25.17 -20.73
C GLN A 352 -21.17 -25.04 -19.28
N ARG A 353 -22.47 -24.88 -19.04
CA ARG A 353 -23.03 -24.96 -17.69
C ARG A 353 -22.93 -26.40 -17.21
N ILE A 354 -22.19 -26.62 -16.14
CA ILE A 354 -22.13 -27.90 -15.45
C ILE A 354 -23.12 -27.77 -14.30
N LYS A 355 -24.23 -28.52 -14.35
CA LYS A 355 -25.11 -28.64 -13.18
C LYS A 355 -24.30 -29.31 -12.05
N PRO A 356 -24.44 -28.84 -10.80
CA PRO A 356 -23.71 -29.42 -9.68
C PRO A 356 -23.90 -30.92 -9.58
#